data_AF-A0A8B8P8J8-F1
#
_entry.id   AF-A0A8B8P8J8-F1
#
_cell.length_a   1.000
_cell.length_b   1.000
_cell.length_c   1.000
_cell.angle_alpha   90.00
_cell.angle_beta   90.00
_cell.angle_gamma   90.00
#
_symmetry.space_group_name_H-M   'P 1'
#
loop_
_entity.id
_entity.type
_entity.pdbx_description
1 polymer ?
#
loop_
_entity_poly.entity_id
_entity_poly.type
_entity_poly.pdbx_seq_one_letter_code
_entity_poly.pdbx_strand_id
1 'polypeptide(L)'
;MDFSSFLNIEHREKLEVLRREMENFELWTASGHPSLLLLNLMGPKISNVIDHPMFWDSTKRLLFLCDASDKLQLEQFASNLRKEIHMGATWILPGHKDWHKMVDGDILLNLFAHELSVQHSFAHVVSLLRAIRNRFNHHIETPHLQQIEGPSPDGFDAYYSSRFPALLMHVYLVMYRNCGGEEVFRKYFTFFID
;
A
#
# COMPACT_ATOMS: atom_id res chain seq x y z
N MET A 1 -21.22 9.32 40.94
CA MET A 1 -21.67 8.87 39.60
C MET A 1 -20.63 9.38 38.62
N ASP A 2 -19.98 8.47 37.90
CA ASP A 2 -18.76 8.74 37.14
C ASP A 2 -19.08 9.14 35.68
N PHE A 3 -18.77 10.39 35.32
CA PHE A 3 -18.92 10.96 33.97
C PHE A 3 -18.11 10.21 32.91
N SER A 4 -17.06 9.49 33.31
CA SER A 4 -16.24 8.63 32.45
C SER A 4 -17.07 7.51 31.78
N SER A 5 -18.09 7.00 32.48
CA SER A 5 -18.92 5.90 31.97
C SER A 5 -19.89 6.32 30.86
N PHE A 6 -20.36 7.58 30.86
CA PHE A 6 -21.31 8.08 29.87
C PHE A 6 -20.64 8.48 28.54
N LEU A 7 -19.45 9.10 28.59
CA LEU A 7 -18.69 9.45 27.38
C LEU A 7 -18.29 8.21 26.57
N ASN A 8 -18.04 7.09 27.25
CA ASN A 8 -17.58 5.85 26.64
C ASN A 8 -18.71 5.09 25.92
N ILE A 9 -19.96 5.22 26.40
CA ILE A 9 -21.13 4.58 25.79
C ILE A 9 -21.56 5.33 24.53
N GLU A 10 -21.65 6.66 24.58
CA GLU A 10 -22.06 7.47 23.42
C GLU A 10 -21.03 7.38 22.27
N HIS A 11 -19.73 7.34 22.60
CA HIS A 11 -18.67 7.18 21.62
C HIS A 11 -18.69 5.77 21.00
N ARG A 12 -18.98 4.73 21.78
CA ARG A 12 -19.08 3.34 21.30
C ARG A 12 -20.30 3.13 20.42
N GLU A 13 -21.44 3.73 20.76
CA GLU A 13 -22.64 3.69 19.92
C GLU A 13 -22.44 4.43 18.60
N LYS A 14 -21.78 5.60 18.62
CA LYS A 14 -21.41 6.32 17.37
C LYS A 14 -20.45 5.51 16.49
N LEU A 15 -19.51 4.78 17.08
CA LEU A 15 -18.59 3.89 16.34
C LEU A 15 -19.30 2.65 15.76
N GLU A 16 -20.26 2.08 16.47
CA GLU A 16 -21.07 0.94 15.98
C GLU A 16 -22.05 1.38 14.88
N VAL A 17 -22.61 2.59 14.97
CA VAL A 17 -23.42 3.21 13.90
C VAL A 17 -22.56 3.48 12.67
N LEU A 18 -21.41 4.13 12.84
CA LEU A 18 -20.44 4.35 11.75
C LEU A 18 -19.98 3.03 11.12
N ARG A 19 -19.72 1.99 11.92
CA ARG A 19 -19.34 0.66 11.42
C ARG A 19 -20.45 0.03 10.57
N ARG A 20 -21.70 0.05 11.04
CA ARG A 20 -22.87 -0.47 10.29
C ARG A 20 -23.18 0.33 9.03
N GLU A 21 -22.96 1.64 9.08
CA GLU A 21 -23.09 2.52 7.91
C GLU A 21 -21.97 2.23 6.90
N MET A 22 -20.72 2.12 7.35
CA MET A 22 -19.54 1.88 6.51
C MET A 22 -19.47 0.50 5.86
N GLU A 23 -20.19 -0.51 6.37
CA GLU A 23 -20.29 -1.85 5.75
C GLU A 23 -21.05 -1.85 4.40
N ASN A 24 -21.84 -0.81 4.09
CA ASN A 24 -22.72 -0.77 2.91
C ASN A 24 -22.34 0.24 1.81
N PHE A 25 -21.25 0.99 1.95
CA PHE A 25 -21.09 2.23 1.17
C PHE A 25 -20.28 2.17 -0.14
N GLU A 26 -19.89 0.99 -0.63
CA GLU A 26 -19.08 0.85 -1.86
C GLU A 26 -18.03 1.97 -1.99
N LEU A 27 -17.23 2.14 -0.92
CA LEU A 27 -16.29 3.27 -0.76
C LEU A 27 -15.16 3.28 -1.79
N TRP A 28 -15.12 2.24 -2.63
CA TRP A 28 -14.17 2.00 -3.69
C TRP A 28 -14.92 1.50 -4.92
N THR A 29 -14.51 1.99 -6.09
CA THR A 29 -14.99 1.49 -7.38
C THR A 29 -14.42 0.12 -7.69
N ALA A 30 -15.03 -0.63 -8.62
CA ALA A 30 -14.48 -1.87 -9.15
C ALA A 30 -13.08 -1.71 -9.80
N SER A 31 -12.69 -0.47 -10.12
CA SER A 31 -11.36 -0.11 -10.61
C SER A 31 -10.37 0.30 -9.51
N GLY A 32 -10.73 0.12 -8.23
CA GLY A 32 -9.86 0.43 -7.09
C GLY A 32 -9.69 1.92 -6.80
N HIS A 33 -10.60 2.78 -7.28
CA HIS A 33 -10.55 4.22 -7.02
C HIS A 33 -11.53 4.62 -5.91
N PRO A 34 -11.23 5.64 -5.08
CA PRO A 34 -12.16 6.19 -4.09
C PRO A 34 -13.49 6.62 -4.72
N SER A 35 -14.63 6.24 -4.11
CA SER A 35 -15.93 6.69 -4.62
C SER A 35 -16.17 8.17 -4.35
N LEU A 36 -17.06 8.80 -5.15
CA LEU A 36 -17.48 10.19 -4.93
C LEU A 36 -18.07 10.42 -3.53
N LEU A 37 -18.64 9.38 -2.93
CA LEU A 37 -19.15 9.42 -1.57
C LEU A 37 -18.02 9.50 -0.53
N LEU A 38 -16.94 8.72 -0.72
CA LEU A 38 -15.73 8.81 0.12
C LEU A 38 -15.11 10.21 0.00
N LEU A 39 -15.06 10.77 -1.21
CA LEU A 39 -14.59 12.13 -1.45
C LEU A 39 -15.42 13.19 -0.70
N ASN A 40 -16.75 13.06 -0.71
CA ASN A 40 -17.66 13.99 -0.03
C ASN A 40 -17.63 13.85 1.50
N LEU A 41 -17.47 12.63 2.02
CA LEU A 41 -17.28 12.37 3.46
C LEU A 41 -15.97 12.98 4.00
N MET A 42 -14.98 13.20 3.14
CA MET A 42 -13.69 13.80 3.50
C MET A 42 -13.62 15.33 3.39
N GLY A 43 -14.73 16.05 3.15
CA GLY A 43 -14.72 17.54 3.10
C GLY A 43 -14.38 18.21 4.45
N PRO A 44 -14.38 19.55 4.60
CA PRO A 44 -13.90 20.67 3.78
C PRO A 44 -12.51 21.20 4.25
N LYS A 45 -11.57 20.34 4.66
CA LYS A 45 -10.13 20.70 4.83
C LYS A 45 -9.36 20.53 3.52
N ILE A 46 -9.97 21.01 2.44
CA ILE A 46 -9.66 20.73 1.04
C ILE A 46 -8.61 21.72 0.52
N SER A 47 -7.37 21.52 0.93
CA SER A 47 -6.20 21.92 0.12
C SER A 47 -5.23 20.76 -0.11
N ASN A 48 -5.38 19.65 0.62
CA ASN A 48 -4.33 18.64 0.80
C ASN A 48 -4.74 17.21 0.37
N VAL A 49 -5.96 17.03 -0.16
CA VAL A 49 -6.50 15.69 -0.49
C VAL A 49 -5.91 15.14 -1.80
N ILE A 50 -5.58 16.00 -2.76
CA ILE A 50 -5.11 15.57 -4.10
C ILE A 50 -3.73 14.88 -4.03
N ASP A 51 -2.90 15.23 -3.05
CA ASP A 51 -1.58 14.61 -2.85
C ASP A 51 -1.62 13.31 -2.03
N HIS A 52 -2.79 12.92 -1.50
CA HIS A 52 -2.92 11.66 -0.77
C HIS A 52 -2.73 10.47 -1.74
N PRO A 53 -1.97 9.41 -1.35
CA PRO A 53 -1.62 8.31 -2.26
C PRO A 53 -2.79 7.60 -2.93
N MET A 54 -3.97 7.65 -2.32
CA MET A 54 -5.20 7.09 -2.88
C MET A 54 -5.71 7.83 -4.13
N PHE A 55 -5.25 9.06 -4.38
CA PHE A 55 -5.59 9.85 -5.58
C PHE A 55 -4.48 9.87 -6.63
N TRP A 56 -3.35 9.22 -6.35
CA TRP A 56 -2.30 9.06 -7.34
C TRP A 56 -2.77 8.11 -8.43
N ASP A 57 -2.40 8.43 -9.67
CA ASP A 57 -2.51 7.48 -10.76
C ASP A 57 -1.61 6.26 -10.51
N SER A 58 -1.91 5.17 -11.23
CA SER A 58 -1.19 3.90 -11.11
C SER A 58 0.31 4.05 -11.34
N THR A 59 0.72 4.93 -12.25
CA THR A 59 2.15 5.18 -12.53
C THR A 59 2.85 5.75 -11.29
N LYS A 60 2.28 6.79 -10.69
CA LYS A 60 2.85 7.44 -9.50
C LYS A 60 2.87 6.49 -8.30
N ARG A 61 1.83 5.67 -8.11
CA ARG A 61 1.80 4.61 -7.07
C ARG A 61 2.93 3.60 -7.24
N LEU A 62 3.08 3.05 -8.44
CA LEU A 62 4.11 2.06 -8.73
C LEU A 62 5.52 2.64 -8.62
N LEU A 63 5.76 3.84 -9.16
CA LEU A 63 7.06 4.52 -9.03
C LEU A 63 7.42 4.81 -7.57
N PHE A 64 6.45 5.21 -6.75
CA PHE A 64 6.67 5.40 -5.31
C PHE A 64 7.10 4.09 -4.62
N LEU A 65 6.42 2.97 -4.91
CA LEU A 65 6.79 1.67 -4.35
C LEU A 65 8.17 1.20 -4.83
N CYS A 66 8.54 1.48 -6.07
CA CYS A 66 9.87 1.21 -6.61
C CYS A 66 10.95 2.02 -5.88
N ASP A 67 10.77 3.34 -5.75
CA ASP A 67 11.71 4.23 -5.05
C ASP A 67 11.84 3.82 -3.56
N ALA A 68 10.73 3.47 -2.91
CA ALA A 68 10.71 2.94 -1.55
C ALA A 68 11.47 1.60 -1.43
N SER A 69 11.29 0.69 -2.39
CA SER A 69 12.04 -0.56 -2.46
C SER A 69 13.54 -0.30 -2.57
N ASP A 70 13.97 0.58 -3.48
CA ASP A 70 15.38 0.91 -3.69
C ASP A 70 16.03 1.49 -2.43
N LYS A 71 15.35 2.43 -1.77
CA LYS A 71 15.78 2.98 -0.48
C LYS A 71 15.95 1.87 0.55
N LEU A 72 14.96 0.99 0.72
CA LEU A 72 15.03 -0.10 1.69
C LEU A 72 16.16 -1.08 1.39
N GLN A 73 16.51 -1.35 0.12
CA GLN A 73 17.63 -2.24 -0.21
C GLN A 73 18.98 -1.72 0.24
N LEU A 74 19.16 -0.40 0.28
CA LEU A 74 20.39 0.24 0.77
C LEU A 74 20.50 0.26 2.30
N GLU A 75 19.38 0.09 3.01
CA GLU A 75 19.34 0.08 4.46
C GLU A 75 19.87 -1.21 5.07
N GLN A 76 20.54 -1.09 6.22
CA GLN A 76 20.93 -2.25 7.03
C GLN A 76 19.69 -3.03 7.49
N PHE A 77 19.82 -4.36 7.60
CA PHE A 77 18.69 -5.23 7.98
C PHE A 77 18.01 -4.82 9.30
N ALA A 78 18.78 -4.34 10.28
CA ALA A 78 18.30 -3.94 11.59
C ALA A 78 17.90 -2.46 11.70
N SER A 79 17.85 -1.71 10.59
CA SER A 79 17.49 -0.29 10.62
C SER A 79 16.06 -0.06 11.10
N ASN A 80 15.82 1.08 11.75
CA ASN A 80 14.49 1.44 12.25
C ASN A 80 13.47 1.54 11.11
N LEU A 81 13.91 2.06 9.95
CA LEU A 81 13.08 2.14 8.75
C LEU A 81 12.55 0.76 8.33
N ARG A 82 13.41 -0.25 8.23
CA ARG A 82 12.97 -1.63 7.90
C ARG A 82 12.07 -2.22 8.97
N LYS A 83 12.34 -1.96 10.26
CA LYS A 83 11.48 -2.42 11.36
C LYS A 83 10.07 -1.82 11.27
N GLU A 84 9.95 -0.52 11.03
CA GLU A 84 8.65 0.16 10.87
C GLU A 84 7.88 -0.38 9.66
N ILE A 85 8.54 -0.65 8.54
CA ILE A 85 7.94 -1.34 7.40
C ILE A 85 7.38 -2.71 7.83
N HIS A 86 8.13 -3.49 8.61
CA HIS A 86 7.69 -4.81 9.08
C HIS A 86 6.59 -4.77 10.13
N MET A 87 6.46 -3.70 10.93
CA MET A 87 5.35 -3.55 11.89
C MET A 87 3.98 -3.55 11.21
N GLY A 88 3.90 -3.18 9.93
CA GLY A 88 2.66 -3.19 9.16
C GLY A 88 2.26 -4.54 8.57
N ALA A 89 3.08 -5.59 8.74
CA ALA A 89 2.91 -6.85 8.03
C ALA A 89 1.52 -7.47 8.22
N THR A 90 0.93 -7.40 9.42
CA THR A 90 -0.40 -7.97 9.70
C THR A 90 -1.51 -7.30 8.90
N TRP A 91 -1.42 -5.99 8.64
CA TRP A 91 -2.40 -5.26 7.85
C TRP A 91 -2.15 -5.42 6.34
N ILE A 92 -0.88 -5.51 5.95
CA ILE A 92 -0.46 -5.71 4.55
C ILE A 92 -0.78 -7.12 4.06
N LEU A 93 -0.69 -8.13 4.93
CA LEU A 93 -0.90 -9.55 4.64
C LEU A 93 -2.13 -10.08 5.38
N PRO A 94 -3.35 -9.61 5.07
CA PRO A 94 -4.54 -9.99 5.81
C PRO A 94 -4.78 -11.50 5.72
N GLY A 95 -4.77 -12.18 6.86
CA GLY A 95 -5.00 -13.63 6.94
C GLY A 95 -3.81 -14.51 6.50
N HIS A 96 -2.67 -13.92 6.15
CA HIS A 96 -1.50 -14.65 5.67
C HIS A 96 -0.22 -14.24 6.43
N LYS A 97 0.66 -15.21 6.68
CA LYS A 97 2.00 -14.94 7.23
C LYS A 97 3.02 -14.59 6.14
N ASP A 98 2.78 -15.08 4.93
CA ASP A 98 3.73 -15.05 3.82
C ASP A 98 3.04 -14.47 2.59
N TRP A 99 3.63 -13.44 1.98
CA TRP A 99 3.00 -12.73 0.87
C TRP A 99 2.88 -13.57 -0.41
N HIS A 100 3.72 -14.60 -0.59
CA HIS A 100 3.64 -15.46 -1.78
C HIS A 100 2.29 -16.17 -1.88
N LYS A 101 1.60 -16.41 -0.76
CA LYS A 101 0.27 -17.05 -0.74
C LYS A 101 -0.81 -16.18 -1.38
N MET A 102 -0.52 -14.91 -1.63
CA MET A 102 -1.42 -13.93 -2.22
C MET A 102 -1.12 -13.64 -3.70
N VAL A 103 -0.09 -14.27 -4.27
CA VAL A 103 0.36 -14.04 -5.65
C VAL A 103 0.18 -15.31 -6.48
N ASP A 104 -0.26 -15.17 -7.72
CA ASP A 104 -0.47 -16.29 -8.64
C ASP A 104 0.83 -17.08 -8.91
N GLY A 105 0.66 -18.40 -9.06
CA GLY A 105 1.77 -19.35 -9.15
C GLY A 105 2.73 -19.09 -10.32
N ASP A 106 2.20 -18.72 -11.49
CA ASP A 106 3.02 -18.43 -12.68
C ASP A 106 3.87 -17.18 -12.49
N ILE A 107 3.33 -16.17 -11.80
CA ILE A 107 4.07 -14.95 -11.44
C ILE A 107 5.16 -15.27 -10.41
N LEU A 108 4.86 -16.12 -9.41
CA LEU A 108 5.87 -16.59 -8.45
C LEU A 108 6.98 -17.38 -9.13
N LEU A 109 6.64 -18.27 -10.06
CA LEU A 109 7.62 -19.07 -10.79
C LEU A 109 8.57 -18.17 -11.59
N ASN A 110 8.03 -17.14 -12.26
CA ASN A 110 8.85 -16.15 -12.95
C ASN A 110 9.76 -15.38 -11.98
N LEU A 111 9.21 -14.89 -10.86
CA LEU A 111 9.99 -14.22 -9.81
C LEU A 111 11.14 -15.09 -9.30
N PHE A 112 10.91 -16.39 -9.11
CA PHE A 112 11.93 -17.34 -8.63
C PHE A 112 13.00 -17.64 -9.66
N ALA A 113 12.65 -17.66 -10.96
CA ALA A 113 13.60 -17.87 -12.04
C ALA A 113 14.57 -16.69 -12.17
N HIS A 114 14.10 -15.46 -11.92
CA HIS A 114 14.92 -14.26 -12.00
C HIS A 114 15.63 -13.91 -10.68
N GLU A 115 15.17 -14.40 -9.52
CA GLU A 115 15.79 -14.05 -8.25
C GLU A 115 15.59 -15.10 -7.12
N LEU A 116 16.60 -15.96 -6.93
CA LEU A 116 16.65 -16.99 -5.87
C LEU A 116 16.48 -16.43 -4.44
N SER A 117 16.89 -15.18 -4.20
CA SER A 117 16.82 -14.57 -2.87
C SER A 117 15.40 -14.19 -2.42
N VAL A 118 14.42 -14.20 -3.34
CA VAL A 118 13.00 -13.98 -3.02
C VAL A 118 12.42 -15.17 -2.23
N GLN A 119 12.92 -16.38 -2.48
CA GLN A 119 12.43 -17.62 -1.85
C GLN A 119 12.64 -17.68 -0.33
N HIS A 120 13.57 -16.89 0.21
CA HIS A 120 14.01 -16.99 1.61
C HIS A 120 13.34 -15.96 2.53
N SER A 121 12.39 -15.16 2.01
CA SER A 121 11.99 -13.92 2.68
C SER A 121 10.48 -13.61 2.62
N PHE A 122 9.61 -14.59 2.38
CA PHE A 122 8.18 -14.32 2.16
C PHE A 122 7.42 -13.70 3.34
N ALA A 123 7.96 -13.75 4.55
CA ALA A 123 7.39 -13.04 5.70
C ALA A 123 7.72 -11.53 5.71
N HIS A 124 8.66 -11.09 4.87
CA HIS A 124 9.20 -9.73 4.90
C HIS A 124 8.53 -8.83 3.87
N VAL A 125 7.87 -7.77 4.32
CA VAL A 125 7.30 -6.72 3.45
C VAL A 125 8.36 -6.10 2.51
N VAL A 126 9.62 -5.97 2.94
CA VAL A 126 10.72 -5.49 2.08
C VAL A 126 10.96 -6.41 0.88
N SER A 127 10.81 -7.73 1.04
CA SER A 127 10.98 -8.67 -0.07
C SER A 127 9.79 -8.65 -1.02
N LEU A 128 8.57 -8.37 -0.52
CA LEU A 128 7.40 -8.07 -1.34
C LEU A 128 7.63 -6.82 -2.21
N LEU A 129 8.08 -5.72 -1.62
CA LEU A 129 8.37 -4.48 -2.36
C LEU A 129 9.42 -4.71 -3.45
N ARG A 130 10.46 -5.49 -3.15
CA ARG A 130 11.47 -5.89 -4.15
C ARG A 130 10.86 -6.71 -5.28
N ALA A 131 10.01 -7.68 -4.95
CA ALA A 131 9.34 -8.51 -5.94
C ALA A 131 8.46 -7.67 -6.88
N ILE A 132 7.69 -6.73 -6.33
CA ILE A 132 6.86 -5.79 -7.12
C ILE A 132 7.73 -4.94 -8.04
N ARG A 133 8.78 -4.30 -7.51
CA ARG A 133 9.72 -3.48 -8.31
C ARG A 133 10.33 -4.29 -9.45
N ASN A 134 10.80 -5.50 -9.16
CA ASN A 134 11.44 -6.35 -10.17
C ASN A 134 10.45 -6.79 -11.25
N ARG A 135 9.23 -7.19 -10.86
CA ARG A 135 8.19 -7.51 -11.83
C ARG A 135 7.79 -6.31 -12.69
N PHE A 136 7.68 -5.12 -12.09
CA PHE A 136 7.34 -3.90 -12.81
C PHE A 136 8.41 -3.55 -13.85
N ASN A 137 9.69 -3.60 -13.47
CA ASN A 137 10.81 -3.29 -14.38
C ASN A 137 10.91 -4.27 -15.56
N HIS A 138 10.56 -5.54 -15.34
CA HIS A 138 10.57 -6.59 -16.38
C HIS A 138 9.17 -6.87 -16.95
N HIS A 139 8.22 -5.93 -16.80
CA HIS A 139 6.82 -6.19 -17.15
C HIS A 139 6.63 -6.51 -18.64
N ILE A 140 7.29 -5.73 -19.49
CA ILE A 140 7.22 -5.82 -20.95
C ILE A 140 7.84 -7.12 -21.47
N GLU A 141 8.79 -7.71 -20.74
CA GLU A 141 9.54 -8.91 -21.15
C GLU A 141 8.72 -10.20 -20.98
N THR A 142 7.57 -10.15 -20.29
CA THR A 142 6.74 -11.33 -20.01
C THR A 142 5.26 -11.13 -20.39
N PRO A 143 4.92 -11.01 -21.70
CA PRO A 143 3.55 -10.80 -22.16
C PRO A 143 2.53 -11.83 -21.68
N HIS A 144 2.95 -13.08 -21.48
CA HIS A 144 2.09 -14.15 -20.98
C HIS A 144 1.62 -13.90 -19.54
N LEU A 145 2.42 -13.24 -18.70
CA LEU A 145 2.05 -12.90 -17.32
C LEU A 145 1.11 -11.69 -17.26
N GLN A 146 1.16 -10.80 -18.26
CA GLN A 146 0.26 -9.66 -18.36
C GLN A 146 -1.21 -10.09 -18.55
N GLN A 147 -1.47 -11.33 -18.99
CA GLN A 147 -2.81 -11.89 -19.00
C GLN A 147 -3.37 -12.14 -17.59
N ILE A 148 -2.48 -12.28 -16.60
CA ILE A 148 -2.81 -12.53 -15.18
C ILE A 148 -2.80 -11.21 -14.41
N GLU A 149 -1.71 -10.44 -14.49
CA GLU A 149 -1.54 -9.20 -13.74
C GLU A 149 -2.04 -7.95 -14.48
N GLY A 150 -2.49 -8.08 -15.72
CA GLY A 150 -2.98 -6.97 -16.54
C GLY A 150 -1.88 -6.14 -17.21
N PRO A 151 -2.27 -5.27 -18.15
CA PRO A 151 -1.35 -4.34 -18.80
C PRO A 151 -0.87 -3.26 -17.81
N SER A 152 0.38 -2.83 -17.96
CA SER A 152 0.96 -1.74 -17.16
C SER A 152 0.53 -0.37 -17.71
N PRO A 153 0.32 0.65 -16.84
CA PRO A 153 0.47 0.61 -15.38
C PRO A 153 -0.79 0.15 -14.65
N ASP A 154 -1.98 0.38 -15.21
CA ASP A 154 -3.25 0.28 -14.47
C ASP A 154 -3.64 -1.14 -14.09
N GLY A 155 -3.51 -2.10 -15.00
CA GLY A 155 -3.78 -3.51 -14.70
C GLY A 155 -2.82 -4.05 -13.66
N PHE A 156 -1.52 -3.80 -13.86
CA PHE A 156 -0.46 -4.22 -12.95
C PHE A 156 -0.68 -3.68 -11.53
N ASP A 157 -0.95 -2.38 -11.41
CA ASP A 157 -1.22 -1.75 -10.13
C ASP A 157 -2.51 -2.27 -9.48
N ALA A 158 -3.58 -2.48 -10.27
CA ALA A 158 -4.82 -3.08 -9.78
C ALA A 158 -4.60 -4.48 -9.23
N TYR A 159 -3.77 -5.30 -9.89
CA TYR A 159 -3.45 -6.67 -9.45
C TYR A 159 -2.80 -6.69 -8.05
N TYR A 160 -1.80 -5.83 -7.81
CA TYR A 160 -1.10 -5.78 -6.53
C TYR A 160 -1.89 -5.04 -5.44
N SER A 161 -2.57 -3.94 -5.78
CA SER A 161 -3.39 -3.20 -4.82
C SER A 161 -4.59 -4.00 -4.31
N SER A 162 -5.20 -4.86 -5.14
CA SER A 162 -6.28 -5.75 -4.70
C SER A 162 -5.80 -6.83 -3.73
N ARG A 163 -4.55 -7.29 -3.89
CA ARG A 163 -3.93 -8.34 -3.05
C ARG A 163 -3.33 -7.77 -1.77
N PHE A 164 -2.79 -6.56 -1.81
CA PHE A 164 -2.11 -5.92 -0.69
C PHE A 164 -2.70 -4.52 -0.41
N PRO A 165 -3.98 -4.42 -0.01
CA PRO A 165 -4.72 -3.16 0.05
C PRO A 165 -4.12 -2.13 1.03
N ALA A 166 -3.40 -2.56 2.06
CA ALA A 166 -2.75 -1.68 3.02
C ALA A 166 -1.31 -1.29 2.64
N LEU A 167 -0.72 -1.88 1.60
CA LEU A 167 0.71 -1.74 1.28
C LEU A 167 1.08 -0.29 0.98
N LEU A 168 0.38 0.35 0.04
CA LEU A 168 0.69 1.70 -0.40
C LEU A 168 0.66 2.69 0.77
N MET A 169 -0.43 2.67 1.55
CA MET A 169 -0.60 3.61 2.66
C MET A 169 0.40 3.37 3.78
N HIS A 170 0.68 2.11 4.14
CA HIS A 170 1.68 1.81 5.15
C HIS A 170 3.07 2.30 4.74
N VAL A 171 3.50 1.97 3.51
CA VAL A 171 4.81 2.38 2.98
C VAL A 171 4.89 3.90 2.87
N TYR A 172 3.82 4.56 2.41
CA TYR A 172 3.74 6.02 2.35
C TYR A 172 3.99 6.67 3.71
N LEU A 173 3.25 6.26 4.75
CA LEU A 173 3.37 6.87 6.07
C LEU A 173 4.77 6.67 6.67
N VAL A 174 5.36 5.50 6.48
CA VAL A 174 6.72 5.19 6.96
C VAL A 174 7.77 6.01 6.20
N MET A 175 7.68 6.07 4.87
CA MET A 175 8.61 6.86 4.04
C MET A 175 8.46 8.35 4.27
N TYR A 176 7.24 8.85 4.47
CA TYR A 176 6.98 10.26 4.77
C TYR A 176 7.69 10.68 6.06
N ARG A 177 7.55 9.88 7.13
CA ARG A 177 8.14 10.18 8.44
C ARG A 177 9.67 10.11 8.46
N ASN A 178 10.24 9.16 7.73
CA ASN A 178 11.67 8.84 7.83
C ASN A 178 12.51 9.39 6.67
N CYS A 179 11.90 9.58 5.49
CA CYS A 179 12.58 9.92 4.24
C CYS A 179 11.99 11.17 3.57
N GLY A 180 11.08 11.90 4.22
CA GLY A 180 10.40 13.07 3.65
C GLY A 180 11.32 14.18 3.14
N GLY A 181 12.49 14.34 3.77
CA GLY A 181 13.49 15.35 3.36
C GLY A 181 14.39 14.94 2.18
N GLU A 182 14.40 13.65 1.82
CA GLU A 182 15.26 13.11 0.76
C GLU A 182 14.75 13.50 -0.62
N GLU A 183 15.66 13.88 -1.52
CA GLU A 183 15.33 14.44 -2.84
C GLU A 183 14.42 13.52 -3.68
N VAL A 184 14.72 12.22 -3.69
CA VAL A 184 13.93 11.19 -4.38
C VAL A 184 12.46 11.21 -3.97
N PHE A 185 12.15 11.51 -2.71
CA PHE A 185 10.79 11.41 -2.19
C PHE A 185 10.01 12.72 -2.20
N ARG A 186 10.66 13.87 -2.40
CA ARG A 186 9.99 15.19 -2.40
C ARG A 186 8.81 15.27 -3.39
N LYS A 187 8.94 14.63 -4.57
CA LYS A 187 7.89 14.55 -5.60
C LYS A 187 6.60 13.84 -5.16
N TYR A 188 6.66 13.09 -4.04
CA TYR A 188 5.52 12.37 -3.48
C TYR A 188 4.90 13.06 -2.27
N PHE A 189 5.59 14.03 -1.66
CA PHE A 189 5.19 14.64 -0.39
C PHE A 189 4.94 16.15 -0.51
N THR A 190 4.55 16.60 -1.70
CA THR A 190 4.25 18.00 -1.98
C THR A 190 3.15 18.50 -1.04
N PHE A 191 3.57 19.28 -0.04
CA PHE A 191 2.80 20.15 0.87
C PHE A 191 2.22 19.53 2.17
N PHE A 192 3.11 19.29 3.13
CA PHE A 192 2.86 19.68 4.52
C PHE A 192 3.83 20.84 4.85
N ILE A 193 3.31 22.07 4.81
CA ILE A 193 3.95 23.18 5.51
C ILE A 193 3.43 23.11 6.95
N ASP A 194 4.39 23.09 7.88
CA ASP A 194 4.33 23.03 9.36
C ASP A 194 2.97 23.27 10.05
#